data_AF-A0A930XMT3-F1
#
_entry.id   AF-A0A930XMT3-F1
#
_cell.length_a   1.000
_cell.length_b   1.000
_cell.length_c   1.000
_cell.angle_alpha   90.00
_cell.angle_beta   90.00
_cell.angle_gamma   90.00
#
_symmetry.space_group_name_H-M   'P 1'
#
loop_
_entity.id
_entity.type
_entity.pdbx_description
1 polymer ?
#
loop_
_entity_poly.entity_id
_entity_poly.type
_entity_poly.pdbx_seq_one_letter_code
_entity_poly.pdbx_strand_id
1 'polypeptide(L)'
;MLPDSRSQSSQYCTGSAEYYYPTCVFDDLGYPIINWTDWCLDVFQVLSWLLVFAGLLAGVYLLMNDLGQQEQRGTLNFIRLSPQTSQRILWGKLLGVPILAYLAIALAIPVHLILGFGANLSGGLLLALYTSVLALWELAFTSALLFVLGVRQAWVGALAVCLGGMFLAVTWRDLSYTSNYLPIQQWYSLDIGDSLFQATAWWVISLGVATYWLWIGVNRHFRNPNALLISKRQSYLVTLLFEIWLIGMMIHEVEDGFDPLEYVATFAFVNLVWFTVLAAALMPSRQAVLDWARYRRIQTSAQERSPHLLHDLLWNDKSPTGLES
;
A
#
# COMPACT_ATOMS: atom_id res chain seq x y z
N MET A 1 -16.43 18.67 59.36
CA MET A 1 -16.14 19.08 57.98
C MET A 1 -15.03 18.17 57.48
N LEU A 2 -15.42 17.06 56.86
CA LEU A 2 -14.49 16.10 56.25
C LEU A 2 -14.01 16.69 54.91
N PRO A 3 -12.71 16.58 54.58
CA PRO A 3 -12.16 17.23 53.41
C PRO A 3 -12.73 16.60 52.13
N ASP A 4 -13.07 17.49 51.21
CA ASP A 4 -13.60 17.30 49.87
C ASP A 4 -12.86 16.18 49.11
N SER A 5 -13.51 15.02 48.97
CA SER A 5 -13.02 13.93 48.13
C SER A 5 -13.15 14.36 46.68
N ARG A 6 -12.07 14.87 46.10
CA ARG A 6 -11.97 15.18 44.66
C ARG A 6 -12.62 14.04 43.87
N SER A 7 -13.69 14.33 43.15
CA SER A 7 -14.29 13.44 42.18
C SER A 7 -13.22 13.09 41.13
N GLN A 8 -12.55 11.96 41.33
CA GLN A 8 -11.57 11.48 40.36
C GLN A 8 -12.33 11.07 39.11
N SER A 9 -11.93 11.60 37.97
CA SER A 9 -12.47 11.28 36.65
C SER A 9 -11.36 10.74 35.77
N SER A 10 -11.68 9.74 34.96
CA SER A 10 -10.77 9.11 34.02
C SER A 10 -11.58 8.51 32.87
N GLN A 11 -10.98 8.38 31.70
CA GLN A 11 -11.61 7.74 30.53
C GLN A 11 -12.08 6.31 30.83
N TYR A 12 -11.39 5.60 31.71
CA TYR A 12 -11.70 4.20 32.06
C TYR A 12 -12.62 4.06 33.26
N CYS A 13 -13.23 5.13 33.76
CA CYS A 13 -14.14 5.06 34.89
C CYS A 13 -15.58 4.76 34.45
N THR A 14 -16.39 4.20 35.35
CA THR A 14 -17.72 3.63 35.03
C THR A 14 -18.90 4.51 35.48
N GLY A 15 -18.65 5.65 36.13
CA GLY A 15 -19.68 6.57 36.60
C GLY A 15 -20.21 7.51 35.50
N SER A 16 -21.11 8.42 35.88
CA SER A 16 -21.71 9.37 34.94
C SER A 16 -20.67 10.35 34.38
N ALA A 17 -20.75 10.61 33.07
CA ALA A 17 -19.97 11.63 32.40
C ALA A 17 -20.60 13.00 32.63
N GLU A 18 -19.95 13.84 33.44
CA GLU A 18 -20.49 15.16 33.81
C GLU A 18 -19.91 16.30 32.95
N TYR A 19 -18.64 16.19 32.48
CA TYR A 19 -18.02 17.26 31.69
C TYR A 19 -16.99 16.86 30.62
N TYR A 20 -16.53 15.60 30.58
CA TYR A 20 -15.76 15.03 29.45
C TYR A 20 -15.41 13.55 29.72
N TYR A 21 -15.04 13.26 30.98
CA TYR A 21 -14.64 11.94 31.44
C TYR A 21 -15.61 11.43 32.52
N PRO A 22 -15.89 10.12 32.52
CA PRO A 22 -16.73 9.51 33.55
C PRO A 22 -16.06 9.60 34.94
N THR A 23 -16.90 9.75 35.96
CA THR A 23 -16.46 9.75 37.37
C THR A 23 -16.17 8.33 37.85
N CYS A 24 -15.18 8.16 38.73
CA CYS A 24 -14.78 6.85 39.22
C CYS A 24 -15.71 6.38 40.34
N VAL A 25 -16.38 5.26 40.12
CA VAL A 25 -17.14 4.53 41.14
C VAL A 25 -16.20 3.55 41.82
N PHE A 26 -16.26 3.47 43.14
CA PHE A 26 -15.42 2.57 43.93
C PHE A 26 -16.23 1.36 44.41
N ASP A 27 -15.58 0.21 44.48
CA ASP A 27 -16.15 -0.99 45.10
C ASP A 27 -16.18 -0.88 46.63
N ASP A 28 -16.74 -1.89 47.30
CA ASP A 28 -16.83 -1.96 48.77
C ASP A 28 -15.45 -1.98 49.47
N LEU A 29 -14.38 -2.24 48.72
CA LEU A 29 -12.99 -2.28 49.18
C LEU A 29 -12.25 -0.95 48.91
N GLY A 30 -12.90 0.03 48.26
CA GLY A 30 -12.33 1.33 47.92
C GLY A 30 -11.48 1.34 46.66
N TYR A 31 -11.53 0.31 45.81
CA TYR A 31 -10.86 0.28 44.51
C TYR A 31 -11.78 0.81 43.40
N PRO A 32 -11.24 1.61 42.44
CA PRO A 32 -12.04 2.11 41.34
C PRO A 32 -12.45 0.97 40.39
N ILE A 33 -13.73 0.96 39.99
CA ILE A 33 -14.27 0.01 39.02
C ILE A 33 -13.90 0.50 37.61
N ILE A 34 -12.96 -0.22 36.99
CA ILE A 34 -12.39 0.11 35.68
C ILE A 34 -13.25 -0.47 34.55
N ASN A 35 -13.52 0.33 33.53
CA ASN A 35 -14.06 -0.14 32.26
C ASN A 35 -12.96 -0.88 31.47
N TRP A 36 -12.90 -2.19 31.68
CA TRP A 36 -11.94 -3.07 30.98
C TRP A 36 -12.13 -3.11 29.47
N THR A 37 -13.36 -2.89 28.98
CA THR A 37 -13.66 -2.88 27.54
C THR A 37 -12.94 -1.73 26.84
N ASP A 38 -13.07 -0.51 27.35
CA ASP A 38 -12.43 0.69 26.79
C ASP A 38 -10.90 0.61 26.93
N TRP A 39 -10.43 0.12 28.07
CA TRP A 39 -9.00 -0.09 28.28
C TRP A 39 -8.40 -1.12 27.31
N CYS A 40 -9.09 -2.24 27.08
CA CYS A 40 -8.67 -3.25 26.11
C CYS A 40 -8.67 -2.68 24.68
N LEU A 41 -9.65 -1.84 24.34
CA LEU A 41 -9.77 -1.22 23.03
C LEU A 41 -8.59 -0.28 22.75
N ASP A 42 -8.23 0.59 23.70
CA ASP A 42 -7.12 1.53 23.55
C ASP A 42 -5.78 0.79 23.40
N VAL A 43 -5.54 -0.23 24.22
CA VAL A 43 -4.31 -1.04 24.13
C VAL A 43 -4.27 -1.83 22.82
N PHE A 44 -5.40 -2.40 22.39
CA PHE A 44 -5.53 -3.06 21.09
C PHE A 44 -5.18 -2.11 19.94
N GLN A 45 -5.68 -0.88 19.98
CA GLN A 45 -5.41 0.16 18.99
C GLN A 45 -3.92 0.49 18.88
N VAL A 46 -3.28 0.76 20.02
CA VAL A 46 -1.85 1.10 20.06
C VAL A 46 -1.02 -0.06 19.54
N LEU A 47 -1.35 -1.29 19.97
CA LEU A 47 -0.66 -2.49 19.52
C LEU A 47 -0.87 -2.74 18.01
N SER A 48 -2.07 -2.47 17.46
CA SER A 48 -2.36 -2.56 16.03
C SER A 48 -1.39 -1.71 15.21
N TRP A 49 -1.26 -0.41 15.55
CA TRP A 49 -0.33 0.49 14.85
C TRP A 49 1.11 0.04 14.98
N LEU A 50 1.52 -0.34 16.20
CA LEU A 50 2.87 -0.80 16.46
C LEU A 50 3.20 -2.01 15.60
N LEU A 51 2.31 -3.00 15.52
CA LEU A 51 2.53 -4.20 14.71
C LEU A 51 2.62 -3.87 13.22
N VAL A 52 1.73 -3.02 12.70
CA VAL A 52 1.77 -2.57 11.30
C VAL A 52 3.10 -1.89 10.98
N PHE A 53 3.49 -0.88 11.76
CA PHE A 53 4.72 -0.13 11.51
C PHE A 53 5.96 -0.98 11.73
N ALA A 54 5.99 -1.83 12.75
CA ALA A 54 7.09 -2.75 12.99
C ALA A 54 7.26 -3.71 11.82
N GLY A 55 6.18 -4.31 11.33
CA GLY A 55 6.24 -5.22 10.17
C GLY A 55 6.66 -4.53 8.88
N LEU A 56 6.12 -3.34 8.61
CA LEU A 56 6.50 -2.54 7.44
C LEU A 56 7.96 -2.12 7.48
N LEU A 57 8.37 -1.42 8.55
CA LEU A 57 9.72 -0.86 8.66
C LEU A 57 10.76 -1.98 8.72
N ALA A 58 10.55 -3.00 9.56
CA ALA A 58 11.48 -4.11 9.67
C ALA A 58 11.54 -4.92 8.37
N GLY A 59 10.40 -5.28 7.78
CA GLY A 59 10.37 -6.09 6.57
C GLY A 59 10.97 -5.39 5.36
N VAL A 60 10.61 -4.11 5.13
CA VAL A 60 11.20 -3.29 4.06
C VAL A 60 12.70 -3.11 4.28
N TYR A 61 13.12 -2.74 5.49
CA TYR A 61 14.54 -2.54 5.81
C TYR A 61 15.36 -3.82 5.60
N LEU A 62 14.89 -4.96 6.12
CA LEU A 62 15.60 -6.24 6.00
C LEU A 62 15.73 -6.68 4.54
N LEU A 63 14.65 -6.55 3.75
CA LEU A 63 14.68 -6.87 2.32
C LEU A 63 15.62 -5.93 1.55
N MET A 64 15.54 -4.63 1.80
CA MET A 64 16.40 -3.65 1.14
C MET A 64 17.88 -3.86 1.47
N ASN A 65 18.18 -4.12 2.74
CA ASN A 65 19.53 -4.35 3.20
C ASN A 65 20.11 -5.67 2.66
N ASP A 66 19.36 -6.78 2.69
CA ASP A 66 19.82 -8.07 2.13
C ASP A 66 20.10 -7.95 0.62
N LEU A 67 19.11 -7.51 -0.16
CA LEU A 67 19.26 -7.43 -1.60
C LEU A 67 20.26 -6.36 -2.02
N GLY A 68 20.31 -5.23 -1.30
CA GLY A 68 21.25 -4.15 -1.59
C GLY A 68 22.69 -4.60 -1.36
N GLN A 69 22.97 -5.35 -0.29
CA GLN A 69 24.28 -5.95 -0.09
C GLN A 69 24.60 -7.00 -1.18
N GLN A 70 23.60 -7.79 -1.61
CA GLN A 70 23.81 -8.79 -2.67
C GLN A 70 24.08 -8.16 -4.05
N GLU A 71 23.44 -7.03 -4.34
CA GLU A 71 23.70 -6.23 -5.53
C GLU A 71 25.10 -5.62 -5.49
N GLN A 72 25.48 -4.97 -4.36
CA GLN A 72 26.80 -4.38 -4.18
C GLN A 72 27.94 -5.40 -4.28
N ARG A 73 27.74 -6.62 -3.77
CA ARG A 73 28.71 -7.73 -3.86
C ARG A 73 28.74 -8.43 -5.22
N GLY A 74 27.87 -8.03 -6.16
CA GLY A 74 27.74 -8.68 -7.48
C GLY A 74 27.10 -10.07 -7.44
N THR A 75 26.75 -10.58 -6.26
CA THR A 75 26.13 -11.90 -6.08
C THR A 75 24.75 -12.03 -6.71
N LEU A 76 24.00 -10.92 -6.79
CA LEU A 76 22.71 -10.88 -7.45
C LEU A 76 22.80 -11.26 -8.94
N ASN A 77 23.88 -10.89 -9.63
CA ASN A 77 24.08 -11.25 -11.03
C ASN A 77 24.34 -12.75 -11.22
N PHE A 78 25.02 -13.41 -10.28
CA PHE A 78 25.17 -14.88 -10.32
C PHE A 78 23.84 -15.59 -10.10
N ILE A 79 23.02 -15.09 -9.17
CA ILE A 79 21.70 -15.66 -8.90
C ILE A 79 20.78 -15.53 -10.14
N ARG A 80 20.91 -14.44 -10.92
CA ARG A 80 20.16 -14.26 -12.18
C ARG A 80 20.52 -15.31 -13.25
N LEU A 81 21.72 -15.89 -13.19
CA LEU A 81 22.17 -16.95 -14.12
C LEU A 81 21.72 -18.36 -13.69
N SER A 82 21.11 -18.49 -12.51
CA SER A 82 20.56 -19.76 -12.04
C SER A 82 19.47 -20.27 -12.99
N PRO A 83 19.37 -21.60 -13.22
CA PRO A 83 18.29 -22.19 -14.00
C PRO A 83 16.91 -22.09 -13.32
N GLN A 84 16.86 -21.63 -12.07
CA GLN A 84 15.59 -21.46 -11.36
C GLN A 84 14.81 -20.23 -11.84
N THR A 85 13.48 -20.32 -11.76
CA THR A 85 12.63 -19.18 -12.08
C THR A 85 12.83 -18.05 -11.06
N SER A 86 12.91 -16.83 -11.57
CA SER A 86 12.96 -15.59 -10.77
C SER A 86 11.91 -15.54 -9.66
N GLN A 87 10.69 -16.02 -9.93
CA GLN A 87 9.62 -16.06 -8.94
C GLN A 87 9.97 -16.92 -7.72
N ARG A 88 10.52 -18.13 -7.90
CA ARG A 88 10.88 -18.99 -6.76
C ARG A 88 11.96 -18.35 -5.90
N ILE A 89 12.93 -17.70 -6.53
CA ILE A 89 14.02 -17.01 -5.83
C ILE A 89 13.47 -15.84 -5.02
N LEU A 90 12.64 -15.00 -5.64
CA LEU A 90 12.10 -13.80 -5.00
C LEU A 90 11.09 -14.11 -3.91
N TRP A 91 10.20 -15.09 -4.09
CA TRP A 91 9.30 -15.55 -3.02
C TRP A 91 10.07 -16.12 -1.83
N GLY A 92 11.14 -16.88 -2.09
CA GLY A 92 12.03 -17.38 -1.04
C GLY A 92 12.68 -16.25 -0.23
N LYS A 93 13.05 -15.14 -0.88
CA LYS A 93 13.58 -13.95 -0.20
C LYS A 93 12.52 -13.17 0.55
N LEU A 94 11.36 -12.94 -0.08
CA LEU A 94 10.25 -12.21 0.51
C LEU A 94 9.80 -12.85 1.83
N LEU A 95 9.70 -14.18 1.87
CA LEU A 95 9.29 -14.92 3.07
C LEU A 95 10.45 -15.22 4.03
N GLY A 96 11.65 -15.45 3.50
CA GLY A 96 12.79 -15.91 4.29
C GLY A 96 13.61 -14.79 4.95
N VAL A 97 13.80 -13.64 4.29
CA VAL A 97 14.65 -12.56 4.81
C VAL A 97 14.04 -11.92 6.06
N PRO A 98 12.73 -11.61 6.12
CA PRO A 98 12.10 -11.03 7.32
C PRO A 98 11.61 -12.09 8.32
N ILE A 99 12.10 -13.34 8.27
CA ILE A 99 11.52 -14.44 9.06
C ILE A 99 11.48 -14.16 10.57
N LEU A 100 12.50 -13.48 11.12
CA LEU A 100 12.53 -13.09 12.53
C LEU A 100 11.47 -12.04 12.86
N ALA A 101 11.20 -11.10 11.96
CA ALA A 101 10.14 -10.11 12.14
C ALA A 101 8.76 -10.79 12.11
N TYR A 102 8.54 -11.74 11.19
CA TYR A 102 7.30 -12.52 11.15
C TYR A 102 7.08 -13.33 12.43
N LEU A 103 8.13 -13.95 12.98
CA LEU A 103 8.03 -14.68 14.25
C LEU A 103 7.71 -13.76 15.44
N ALA A 104 8.35 -12.59 15.51
CA ALA A 104 8.08 -11.61 16.56
C ALA A 104 6.62 -11.11 16.53
N ILE A 105 6.12 -10.82 15.32
CA ILE A 105 4.71 -10.45 15.10
C ILE A 105 3.79 -11.60 15.46
N ALA A 106 4.10 -12.82 15.01
CA ALA A 106 3.28 -14.00 15.28
C ALA A 106 3.13 -14.26 16.80
N LEU A 107 4.16 -13.98 17.58
CA LEU A 107 4.13 -14.08 19.04
C LEU A 107 3.25 -12.99 19.69
N ALA A 108 3.10 -11.83 19.06
CA ALA A 108 2.23 -10.76 19.53
C ALA A 108 0.74 -10.96 19.16
N ILE A 109 0.43 -11.80 18.16
CA ILE A 109 -0.94 -12.07 17.71
C ILE A 109 -1.86 -12.57 18.84
N PRO A 110 -1.47 -13.55 19.69
CA PRO A 110 -2.33 -14.02 20.79
C PRO A 110 -2.75 -12.89 21.74
N VAL A 111 -1.81 -12.02 22.12
CA VAL A 111 -2.10 -10.86 22.99
C VAL A 111 -3.04 -9.90 22.29
N HIS A 112 -2.79 -9.62 21.01
CA HIS A 112 -3.65 -8.75 20.20
C HIS A 112 -5.09 -9.29 20.09
N LEU A 113 -5.26 -10.61 19.91
CA LEU A 113 -6.58 -11.24 19.87
C LEU A 113 -7.30 -11.20 21.23
N ILE A 114 -6.59 -11.45 22.34
CA ILE A 114 -7.17 -11.38 23.69
C ILE A 114 -7.69 -9.96 23.96
N LEU A 115 -6.91 -8.94 23.62
CA LEU A 115 -7.32 -7.54 23.76
C LEU A 115 -8.53 -7.21 22.88
N GLY A 116 -8.54 -7.68 21.63
CA GLY A 116 -9.66 -7.46 20.71
C GLY A 116 -10.97 -8.07 21.20
N PHE A 117 -10.95 -9.31 21.68
CA PHE A 117 -12.14 -9.93 22.27
C PHE A 117 -12.50 -9.32 23.63
N GLY A 118 -11.53 -8.89 24.43
CA GLY A 118 -11.76 -8.15 25.67
C GLY A 118 -12.44 -6.80 25.45
N ALA A 119 -12.21 -6.18 24.29
CA ALA A 119 -12.89 -4.98 23.81
C ALA A 119 -14.23 -5.26 23.11
N ASN A 120 -14.72 -6.50 23.15
CA ASN A 120 -15.97 -6.93 22.50
C ASN A 120 -15.99 -6.70 20.97
N LEU A 121 -14.82 -6.75 20.32
CA LEU A 121 -14.72 -6.65 18.86
C LEU A 121 -15.25 -7.92 18.19
N SER A 122 -15.98 -7.74 17.08
CA SER A 122 -16.44 -8.87 16.29
C SER A 122 -15.26 -9.62 15.63
N GLY A 123 -15.36 -10.94 15.53
CA GLY A 123 -14.34 -11.73 14.82
C GLY A 123 -14.18 -11.34 13.35
N GLY A 124 -15.26 -10.86 12.71
CA GLY A 124 -15.21 -10.33 11.34
C GLY A 124 -14.32 -9.10 11.20
N LEU A 125 -14.34 -8.20 12.20
CA LEU A 125 -13.48 -7.02 12.24
C LEU A 125 -12.01 -7.37 12.44
N LEU A 126 -11.73 -8.33 13.30
CA LEU A 126 -10.36 -8.83 13.47
C LEU A 126 -9.83 -9.45 12.18
N LEU A 127 -10.64 -10.28 11.51
CA LEU A 127 -10.27 -10.87 10.22
C LEU A 127 -9.99 -9.78 9.17
N ALA A 128 -10.89 -8.80 9.04
CA ALA A 128 -10.75 -7.68 8.13
C ALA A 128 -9.46 -6.88 8.35
N LEU A 129 -9.12 -6.61 9.61
CA LEU A 129 -7.88 -5.94 9.99
C LEU A 129 -6.66 -6.75 9.53
N TYR A 130 -6.57 -8.02 9.90
CA TYR A 130 -5.42 -8.85 9.55
C TYR A 130 -5.25 -9.03 8.04
N THR A 131 -6.34 -9.24 7.29
CA THR A 131 -6.26 -9.37 5.82
C THR A 131 -5.78 -8.09 5.16
N SER A 132 -6.19 -6.94 5.68
CA SER A 132 -5.80 -5.63 5.12
C SER A 132 -4.35 -5.30 5.42
N VAL A 133 -3.88 -5.60 6.64
CA VAL A 133 -2.47 -5.45 7.02
C VAL A 133 -1.57 -6.34 6.17
N LEU A 134 -1.98 -7.58 5.89
CA LEU A 134 -1.24 -8.48 5.02
C LEU A 134 -1.15 -7.94 3.58
N ALA A 135 -2.25 -7.47 3.01
CA ALA A 135 -2.28 -6.88 1.66
C ALA A 135 -1.36 -5.64 1.57
N LEU A 136 -1.35 -4.81 2.61
CA LEU A 136 -0.45 -3.65 2.70
C LEU A 136 1.03 -4.07 2.76
N TRP A 137 1.37 -5.06 3.58
CA TRP A 137 2.74 -5.56 3.67
C TRP A 137 3.22 -6.18 2.36
N GLU A 138 2.37 -6.94 1.68
CA GLU A 138 2.72 -7.54 0.39
C GLU A 138 3.05 -6.47 -0.65
N LEU A 139 2.23 -5.41 -0.73
CA LEU A 139 2.49 -4.29 -1.63
C LEU A 139 3.80 -3.57 -1.27
N ALA A 140 4.00 -3.28 0.02
CA ALA A 140 5.19 -2.58 0.50
C ALA A 140 6.47 -3.39 0.24
N PHE A 141 6.48 -4.68 0.53
CA PHE A 141 7.63 -5.55 0.28
C PHE A 141 7.91 -5.71 -1.21
N THR A 142 6.87 -5.81 -2.05
CA THR A 142 7.03 -5.84 -3.51
C THR A 142 7.64 -4.54 -4.04
N SER A 143 7.22 -3.39 -3.48
CA SER A 143 7.81 -2.09 -3.81
C SER A 143 9.28 -1.99 -3.39
N ALA A 144 9.63 -2.57 -2.23
CA ALA A 144 11.01 -2.62 -1.73
C ALA A 144 11.92 -3.45 -2.64
N LEU A 145 11.43 -4.58 -3.16
CA LEU A 145 12.15 -5.38 -4.15
C LEU A 145 12.43 -4.56 -5.42
N LEU A 146 11.43 -3.85 -5.96
CA LEU A 146 11.61 -2.98 -7.12
C LEU A 146 12.69 -1.93 -6.90
N PHE A 147 12.65 -1.28 -5.73
CA PHE A 147 13.58 -0.23 -5.39
C PHE A 147 15.04 -0.70 -5.45
N VAL A 148 15.34 -1.86 -4.86
CA VAL A 148 16.68 -2.42 -4.86
C VAL A 148 17.11 -2.89 -6.24
N LEU A 149 16.20 -3.44 -7.05
CA LEU A 149 16.58 -4.00 -8.35
C LEU A 149 17.04 -2.95 -9.38
N GLY A 150 16.90 -1.66 -9.08
CA GLY A 150 17.36 -0.56 -9.92
C GLY A 150 16.37 0.60 -10.06
N VAL A 151 15.15 0.44 -9.54
CA VAL A 151 14.10 1.47 -9.60
C VAL A 151 14.23 2.42 -8.42
N ARG A 152 15.20 3.32 -8.48
CA ARG A 152 15.51 4.25 -7.37
C ARG A 152 14.49 5.38 -7.16
N GLN A 153 13.29 5.23 -7.71
CA GLN A 153 12.20 6.17 -7.57
C GLN A 153 11.48 5.89 -6.24
N ALA A 154 11.97 6.52 -5.18
CA ALA A 154 11.54 6.33 -3.79
C ALA A 154 10.03 6.56 -3.55
N TRP A 155 9.33 7.24 -4.46
CA TRP A 155 7.91 7.56 -4.31
C TRP A 155 6.97 6.36 -4.55
N VAL A 156 7.39 5.29 -5.25
CA VAL A 156 6.56 4.09 -5.47
C VAL A 156 6.28 3.36 -4.14
N GLY A 157 7.29 3.27 -3.28
CA GLY A 157 7.13 2.72 -1.92
C GLY A 157 6.39 3.67 -0.98
N ALA A 158 6.57 4.98 -1.14
CA ALA A 158 5.83 5.97 -0.36
C ALA A 158 4.33 5.98 -0.68
N LEU A 159 3.94 5.86 -1.96
CA LEU A 159 2.54 5.75 -2.38
C LEU A 159 1.86 4.48 -1.84
N ALA A 160 2.56 3.34 -1.85
CA ALA A 160 2.06 2.10 -1.25
C ALA A 160 1.81 2.23 0.27
N VAL A 161 2.72 2.89 0.99
CA VAL A 161 2.60 3.14 2.44
C VAL A 161 1.52 4.18 2.75
N CYS A 162 1.39 5.24 1.94
CA CYS A 162 0.35 6.26 2.11
C CYS A 162 -1.05 5.70 1.85
N LEU A 163 -1.23 4.87 0.82
CA LEU A 163 -2.53 4.24 0.50
C LEU A 163 -2.96 3.24 1.58
N GLY A 164 -2.03 2.46 2.15
CA GLY A 164 -2.34 1.58 3.29
C GLY A 164 -2.56 2.30 4.61
N GLY A 165 -1.81 3.39 4.85
CA GLY A 165 -2.02 4.27 6.01
C GLY A 165 -3.38 4.96 5.98
N MET A 166 -3.88 5.31 4.79
CA MET A 166 -5.21 5.89 4.61
C MET A 166 -6.32 4.89 4.96
N PHE A 167 -6.18 3.62 4.58
CA PHE A 167 -7.14 2.58 4.99
C PHE A 167 -7.11 2.31 6.51
N LEU A 168 -5.93 2.25 7.12
CA LEU A 168 -5.82 2.10 8.57
C LEU A 168 -6.40 3.30 9.32
N ALA A 169 -6.21 4.51 8.81
CA ALA A 169 -6.85 5.72 9.34
C ALA A 169 -8.39 5.70 9.19
N VAL A 170 -8.92 5.06 8.15
CA VAL A 170 -10.36 4.82 7.99
C VAL A 170 -10.86 3.79 9.00
N THR A 171 -10.18 2.64 9.16
CA THR A 171 -10.53 1.66 10.20
C THR A 171 -10.40 2.23 11.62
N TRP A 172 -9.47 3.17 11.82
CA TRP A 172 -9.31 3.91 13.06
C TRP A 172 -10.48 4.87 13.32
N ARG A 173 -10.99 5.54 12.27
CA ARG A 173 -12.15 6.44 12.36
C ARG A 173 -13.41 5.68 12.75
N ASP A 174 -13.65 4.51 12.16
CA ASP A 174 -14.81 3.65 12.49
C ASP A 174 -14.76 3.10 13.92
N LEU A 175 -13.56 2.81 14.44
CA LEU A 175 -13.36 2.32 15.82
C LEU A 175 -13.45 3.44 16.87
N SER A 176 -13.12 4.68 16.51
CA SER A 176 -13.01 5.81 17.46
C SER A 176 -14.25 6.70 17.50
N TYR A 177 -15.10 6.68 16.48
CA TYR A 177 -16.29 7.53 16.38
C TYR A 177 -17.45 6.79 15.73
N THR A 178 -18.60 6.74 16.42
CA THR A 178 -19.90 6.30 15.89
C THR A 178 -20.46 7.29 14.86
N SER A 179 -19.69 7.65 13.83
CA SER A 179 -20.16 8.45 12.71
C SER A 179 -20.12 7.61 11.45
N ASN A 180 -21.29 7.34 10.86
CA ASN A 180 -21.51 6.50 9.67
C ASN A 180 -20.93 7.07 8.35
N TYR A 181 -19.94 7.96 8.41
CA TYR A 181 -19.37 8.63 7.24
C TYR A 181 -17.98 8.07 6.96
N LEU A 182 -17.95 6.89 6.33
CA LEU A 182 -16.81 6.50 5.53
C LEU A 182 -16.69 7.52 4.38
N PRO A 183 -15.52 8.13 4.14
CA PRO A 183 -15.36 9.12 3.06
C PRO A 183 -15.44 8.53 1.65
N ILE A 184 -15.66 7.21 1.52
CA ILE A 184 -15.89 6.51 0.26
C ILE A 184 -17.01 5.50 0.53
N GLN A 185 -18.26 5.88 0.27
CA GLN A 185 -19.41 5.00 0.49
C GLN A 185 -19.70 4.13 -0.72
N GLN A 186 -19.42 4.63 -1.93
CA GLN A 186 -19.80 3.95 -3.17
C GLN A 186 -18.68 3.92 -4.22
N TRP A 187 -18.67 2.87 -5.03
CA TRP A 187 -17.92 2.81 -6.28
C TRP A 187 -18.89 2.55 -7.43
N TYR A 188 -19.03 3.52 -8.33
CA TYR A 188 -20.17 3.63 -9.24
C TYR A 188 -21.49 3.64 -8.47
N SER A 189 -22.19 2.52 -8.45
CA SER A 189 -23.45 2.32 -7.70
C SER A 189 -23.35 1.14 -6.74
N LEU A 190 -22.13 0.68 -6.44
CA LEU A 190 -21.87 -0.39 -5.49
C LEU A 190 -21.58 0.21 -4.12
N ASP A 191 -22.40 -0.10 -3.13
CA ASP A 191 -22.28 0.36 -1.74
C ASP A 191 -21.15 -0.36 -0.99
N ILE A 192 -19.91 0.02 -1.31
CA ILE A 192 -18.71 -0.59 -0.70
C ILE A 192 -18.60 -0.26 0.79
N GLY A 193 -19.10 0.90 1.21
CA GLY A 193 -19.04 1.39 2.59
C GLY A 193 -20.08 0.78 3.54
N ASP A 194 -21.15 0.17 3.03
CA ASP A 194 -22.26 -0.32 3.86
C ASP A 194 -21.90 -1.56 4.68
N SER A 195 -20.88 -2.29 4.24
CA SER A 195 -20.44 -3.51 4.90
C SER A 195 -18.93 -3.50 5.04
N LEU A 196 -18.46 -3.73 6.26
CA LEU A 196 -17.05 -3.94 6.55
C LEU A 196 -16.40 -4.98 5.63
N PHE A 197 -17.11 -6.06 5.28
CA PHE A 197 -16.58 -7.09 4.40
C PHE A 197 -16.43 -6.60 2.96
N GLN A 198 -17.36 -5.78 2.48
CA GLN A 198 -17.30 -5.20 1.14
C GLN A 198 -16.17 -4.17 1.05
N ALA A 199 -16.06 -3.29 2.05
CA ALA A 199 -14.96 -2.34 2.19
C ALA A 199 -13.61 -3.05 2.21
N THR A 200 -13.47 -4.08 3.05
CA THR A 200 -12.24 -4.87 3.16
C THR A 200 -11.92 -5.58 1.85
N ALA A 201 -12.90 -6.24 1.24
CA ALA A 201 -12.70 -6.96 -0.01
C ALA A 201 -12.25 -6.02 -1.12
N TRP A 202 -12.89 -4.85 -1.24
CA TRP A 202 -12.52 -3.84 -2.21
C TRP A 202 -11.07 -3.35 -2.01
N TRP A 203 -10.69 -3.09 -0.77
CA TRP A 203 -9.33 -2.68 -0.43
C TRP A 203 -8.29 -3.75 -0.75
N VAL A 204 -8.55 -4.99 -0.33
CA VAL A 204 -7.65 -6.13 -0.61
C VAL A 204 -7.52 -6.38 -2.11
N ILE A 205 -8.62 -6.28 -2.87
CA ILE A 205 -8.59 -6.42 -4.34
C ILE A 205 -7.75 -5.29 -4.96
N SER A 206 -7.96 -4.05 -4.54
CA SER A 206 -7.24 -2.88 -5.08
C SER A 206 -5.73 -2.99 -4.82
N LEU A 207 -5.35 -3.34 -3.59
CA LEU A 207 -3.95 -3.58 -3.23
C LEU A 207 -3.37 -4.81 -3.96
N GLY A 208 -4.14 -5.89 -4.09
CA GLY A 208 -3.73 -7.09 -4.82
C GLY A 208 -3.46 -6.83 -6.30
N VAL A 209 -4.32 -6.04 -6.97
CA VAL A 209 -4.11 -5.62 -8.35
C VAL A 209 -2.85 -4.75 -8.48
N ALA A 210 -2.64 -3.80 -7.57
CA ALA A 210 -1.43 -2.99 -7.54
C ALA A 210 -0.17 -3.86 -7.34
N THR A 211 -0.20 -4.77 -6.37
CA THR A 211 0.88 -5.73 -6.10
C THR A 211 1.18 -6.60 -7.31
N TYR A 212 0.15 -7.10 -8.01
CA TYR A 212 0.31 -7.88 -9.23
C TYR A 212 1.07 -7.11 -10.32
N TRP A 213 0.70 -5.85 -10.56
CA TRP A 213 1.37 -5.01 -11.56
C TRP A 213 2.81 -4.67 -11.17
N LEU A 214 3.06 -4.39 -9.89
CA LEU A 214 4.43 -4.21 -9.39
C LEU A 214 5.25 -5.51 -9.52
N TRP A 215 4.64 -6.66 -9.24
CA TRP A 215 5.30 -7.97 -9.34
C TRP A 215 5.73 -8.31 -10.76
N ILE A 216 4.93 -7.95 -11.78
CA ILE A 216 5.35 -8.05 -13.18
C ILE A 216 6.64 -7.26 -13.39
N GLY A 217 6.71 -6.03 -12.86
CA GLY A 217 7.90 -5.19 -12.92
C GLY A 217 9.11 -5.81 -12.22
N VAL A 218 8.93 -6.34 -11.00
CA VAL A 218 9.98 -7.02 -10.23
C VAL A 218 10.55 -8.16 -11.06
N ASN A 219 9.67 -9.01 -11.57
CA ASN A 219 10.05 -10.19 -12.32
C ASN A 219 10.80 -9.85 -13.62
N ARG A 220 10.37 -8.78 -14.32
CA ARG A 220 10.98 -8.31 -15.56
C ARG A 220 12.36 -7.70 -15.31
N HIS A 221 12.48 -6.84 -14.30
CA HIS A 221 13.71 -6.14 -13.98
C HIS A 221 14.74 -7.05 -13.27
N PHE A 222 14.26 -8.06 -12.53
CA PHE A 222 15.12 -9.11 -12.00
C PHE A 222 15.83 -9.88 -13.11
N ARG A 223 15.13 -10.21 -14.21
CA ARG A 223 15.74 -10.92 -15.36
C ARG A 223 16.62 -10.01 -16.19
N ASN A 224 16.13 -8.81 -16.49
CA ASN A 224 16.79 -7.84 -17.36
C ASN A 224 16.80 -6.45 -16.70
N PRO A 225 17.88 -6.07 -16.00
CA PRO A 225 17.97 -4.76 -15.32
C PRO A 225 17.98 -3.56 -16.28
N ASN A 226 18.22 -3.76 -17.58
CA ASN A 226 18.14 -2.71 -18.60
C ASN A 226 16.77 -2.59 -19.27
N ALA A 227 15.80 -3.46 -18.92
CA ALA A 227 14.47 -3.41 -19.49
C ALA A 227 13.59 -2.36 -18.79
N LEU A 228 12.63 -1.81 -19.54
CA LEU A 228 11.50 -1.05 -19.00
C LEU A 228 10.81 -1.85 -17.88
N LEU A 229 10.28 -1.17 -16.87
CA LEU A 229 9.56 -1.83 -15.77
C LEU A 229 8.30 -2.53 -16.26
N ILE A 230 7.55 -1.85 -17.12
CA ILE A 230 6.33 -2.33 -17.74
C ILE A 230 6.46 -2.18 -19.27
N SER A 231 5.86 -3.07 -20.05
CA SER A 231 5.82 -2.86 -21.52
C SER A 231 4.90 -1.70 -21.86
N LYS A 232 5.05 -1.10 -23.04
CA LYS A 232 4.12 -0.06 -23.52
C LYS A 232 2.68 -0.57 -23.59
N ARG A 233 2.50 -1.82 -24.04
CA ARG A 233 1.18 -2.47 -24.08
C ARG A 233 0.58 -2.62 -22.69
N GLN A 234 1.40 -3.03 -21.72
CA GLN A 234 0.99 -3.19 -20.34
C GLN A 234 0.70 -1.84 -19.68
N SER A 235 1.45 -0.77 -19.99
CA SER A 235 1.16 0.56 -19.46
C SER A 235 -0.21 1.07 -19.94
N TYR A 236 -0.56 0.90 -21.23
CA TYR A 236 -1.89 1.28 -21.71
C TYR A 236 -3.01 0.53 -20.98
N LEU A 237 -2.83 -0.77 -20.75
CA LEU A 237 -3.81 -1.58 -20.02
C LEU A 237 -3.91 -1.14 -18.55
N VAL A 238 -2.79 -0.87 -17.90
CA VAL A 238 -2.74 -0.41 -16.51
C VAL A 238 -3.38 0.97 -16.36
N THR A 239 -3.11 1.89 -17.29
CA THR A 239 -3.77 3.20 -17.34
C THR A 239 -5.28 3.04 -17.49
N LEU A 240 -5.74 2.21 -18.43
CA LEU A 240 -7.17 1.99 -18.63
C LEU A 240 -7.86 1.45 -17.37
N LEU A 241 -7.25 0.45 -16.72
CA LEU A 241 -7.78 -0.12 -15.47
C LEU A 241 -7.80 0.91 -14.34
N PHE A 242 -6.76 1.74 -14.23
CA PHE A 242 -6.68 2.81 -13.25
C PHE A 242 -7.75 3.88 -13.48
N GLU A 243 -7.97 4.32 -14.72
CA GLU A 243 -9.04 5.28 -15.02
C GLU A 243 -10.43 4.72 -14.70
N ILE A 244 -10.71 3.46 -15.05
CA ILE A 244 -11.98 2.81 -14.71
C ILE A 244 -12.18 2.77 -13.19
N TRP A 245 -11.13 2.46 -12.45
CA TRP A 245 -11.15 2.43 -10.99
C TRP A 245 -11.37 3.83 -10.40
N LEU A 246 -10.67 4.85 -10.90
CA LEU A 246 -10.75 6.24 -10.47
C LEU A 246 -12.12 6.87 -10.76
N ILE A 247 -12.66 6.67 -11.96
CA ILE A 247 -13.99 7.17 -12.36
C ILE A 247 -15.07 6.62 -11.42
N GLY A 248 -14.96 5.34 -11.05
CA GLY A 248 -15.93 4.74 -10.13
C GLY A 248 -15.95 5.39 -8.76
N MET A 249 -14.81 5.91 -8.28
CA MET A 249 -14.77 6.67 -7.02
C MET A 249 -15.34 8.08 -7.15
N MET A 250 -15.30 8.67 -8.35
CA MET A 250 -15.65 10.08 -8.55
C MET A 250 -17.12 10.30 -8.93
N ILE A 251 -17.78 9.31 -9.53
CA ILE A 251 -19.09 9.53 -10.16
C ILE A 251 -20.21 9.82 -9.15
N HIS A 252 -20.17 9.20 -7.97
CA HIS A 252 -21.22 9.35 -6.96
C HIS A 252 -21.18 10.72 -6.28
N GLU A 253 -19.98 11.19 -5.99
CA GLU A 253 -19.74 12.44 -5.27
C GLU A 253 -20.19 13.70 -6.05
N VAL A 254 -20.28 13.60 -7.38
CA VAL A 254 -20.85 14.67 -8.22
C VAL A 254 -22.36 14.84 -7.99
N GLU A 255 -23.05 13.77 -7.57
CA GLU A 255 -24.50 13.79 -7.29
C GLU A 255 -24.82 14.44 -5.94
N ASP A 256 -23.89 14.40 -4.97
CA ASP A 256 -24.07 14.93 -3.61
C ASP A 256 -23.88 16.45 -3.48
N GLY A 257 -23.75 17.17 -4.60
CA GLY A 257 -23.78 18.63 -4.62
C GLY A 257 -22.45 19.32 -4.26
N PHE A 258 -21.33 18.59 -4.35
CA PHE A 258 -20.00 19.16 -4.24
C PHE A 258 -19.66 20.14 -5.40
N ASP A 259 -18.68 21.02 -5.18
CA ASP A 259 -18.20 21.95 -6.21
C ASP A 259 -17.53 21.19 -7.38
N PRO A 260 -18.08 21.25 -8.61
CA PRO A 260 -17.52 20.54 -9.76
C PRO A 260 -16.04 20.88 -10.03
N LEU A 261 -15.59 22.09 -9.66
CA LEU A 261 -14.22 22.51 -9.89
C LEU A 261 -13.22 21.79 -8.96
N GLU A 262 -13.61 21.53 -7.70
CA GLU A 262 -12.79 20.75 -6.76
C GLU A 262 -12.64 19.28 -7.21
N TYR A 263 -13.70 18.72 -7.79
CA TYR A 263 -13.69 17.35 -8.35
C TYR A 263 -12.79 17.24 -9.56
N VAL A 264 -12.93 18.17 -10.51
CA VAL A 264 -12.07 18.20 -11.70
C VAL A 264 -10.62 18.43 -11.30
N ALA A 265 -10.35 19.31 -10.33
CA ALA A 265 -9.00 19.56 -9.82
C ALA A 265 -8.41 18.30 -9.16
N THR A 266 -9.18 17.60 -8.32
CA THR A 266 -8.75 16.35 -7.67
C THR A 266 -8.50 15.25 -8.70
N PHE A 267 -9.41 15.07 -9.66
CA PHE A 267 -9.25 14.12 -10.75
C PHE A 267 -7.99 14.39 -11.57
N ALA A 268 -7.78 15.65 -11.96
CA ALA A 268 -6.61 16.09 -12.72
C ALA A 268 -5.32 15.91 -11.93
N PHE A 269 -5.33 16.20 -10.62
CA PHE A 269 -4.19 16.00 -9.74
C PHE A 269 -3.81 14.53 -9.62
N VAL A 270 -4.78 13.64 -9.40
CA VAL A 270 -4.55 12.19 -9.33
C VAL A 270 -4.02 11.64 -10.66
N ASN A 271 -4.60 12.07 -11.78
CA ASN A 271 -4.13 11.73 -13.12
C ASN A 271 -2.70 12.24 -13.37
N LEU A 272 -2.39 13.46 -12.96
CA LEU A 272 -1.04 14.01 -13.08
C LEU A 272 -0.02 13.16 -12.31
N VAL A 273 -0.35 12.81 -11.05
CA VAL A 273 0.49 11.90 -10.25
C VAL A 273 0.65 10.58 -10.99
N TRP A 274 -0.43 9.96 -11.46
CA TRP A 274 -0.39 8.71 -12.20
C TRP A 274 0.45 8.75 -13.48
N PHE A 275 0.37 9.82 -14.27
CA PHE A 275 1.20 9.98 -15.46
C PHE A 275 2.68 10.22 -15.12
N THR A 276 2.99 10.92 -14.02
CA THR A 276 4.38 11.00 -13.55
C THR A 276 4.92 9.64 -13.13
N VAL A 277 4.07 8.82 -12.48
CA VAL A 277 4.39 7.44 -12.11
C VAL A 277 4.74 6.61 -13.34
N LEU A 278 3.85 6.62 -14.34
CA LEU A 278 4.02 5.84 -15.56
C LEU A 278 5.18 6.32 -16.43
N ALA A 279 5.37 7.64 -16.57
CA ALA A 279 6.49 8.21 -17.32
C ALA A 279 7.82 7.72 -16.75
N ALA A 280 7.90 7.67 -15.43
CA ALA A 280 9.09 7.25 -14.72
C ALA A 280 9.28 5.71 -14.78
N ALA A 281 8.20 4.93 -14.86
CA ALA A 281 8.23 3.48 -15.07
C ALA A 281 8.59 3.07 -16.52
N LEU A 282 8.25 3.91 -17.50
CA LEU A 282 8.53 3.73 -18.93
C LEU A 282 9.86 4.38 -19.35
N MET A 283 10.61 4.99 -18.44
CA MET A 283 11.86 5.63 -18.79
C MET A 283 12.94 4.58 -19.09
N PRO A 284 13.44 4.48 -20.34
CA PRO A 284 14.49 3.54 -20.69
C PRO A 284 15.82 3.95 -20.05
N SER A 285 16.68 2.96 -19.76
CA SER A 285 18.04 3.25 -19.30
C SER A 285 18.81 4.01 -20.38
N ARG A 286 19.76 4.87 -19.97
CA ARG A 286 20.61 5.63 -20.91
C ARG A 286 21.29 4.72 -21.95
N GLN A 287 21.67 3.51 -21.54
CA GLN A 287 22.27 2.52 -22.44
C GLN A 287 21.28 2.04 -23.50
N ALA A 288 20.04 1.72 -23.12
CA ALA A 288 19.00 1.30 -24.06
C ALA A 288 18.69 2.37 -25.12
N VAL A 289 18.66 3.64 -24.72
CA VAL A 289 18.48 4.77 -25.66
C VAL A 289 19.65 4.88 -26.63
N LEU A 290 20.88 4.77 -26.14
CA LEU A 290 22.08 4.84 -26.96
C LEU A 290 22.16 3.67 -27.96
N ASP A 291 21.79 2.47 -27.54
CA ASP A 291 21.80 1.29 -28.39
C ASP A 291 20.72 1.37 -29.47
N TRP A 292 19.53 1.85 -29.15
CA TRP A 292 18.49 2.13 -30.14
C TRP A 292 18.94 3.19 -31.16
N ALA A 293 19.56 4.28 -30.70
CA ALA A 293 20.06 5.34 -31.57
C ALA A 293 21.14 4.83 -32.54
N ARG A 294 22.04 3.94 -32.08
CA ARG A 294 23.04 3.28 -32.92
C ARG A 294 22.40 2.34 -33.93
N TYR A 295 21.47 1.48 -33.49
CA TYR A 295 20.79 0.50 -34.35
C TYR A 295 20.04 1.21 -35.49
N ARG A 296 19.35 2.30 -35.17
CA ARG A 296 18.64 3.11 -36.17
C ARG A 296 19.60 3.74 -37.17
N ARG A 297 20.74 4.31 -36.72
CA ARG A 297 21.75 4.90 -37.60
C ARG A 297 22.26 3.88 -38.62
N ILE A 298 22.49 2.64 -38.19
CA ILE A 298 22.94 1.55 -39.06
C ILE A 298 21.85 1.18 -40.08
N GLN A 299 20.59 1.05 -39.66
CA GLN A 299 19.48 0.75 -40.59
C GLN A 299 19.24 1.87 -41.61
N THR A 300 19.32 3.14 -41.21
CA THR A 300 19.14 4.27 -42.13
C THR A 300 20.24 4.39 -43.19
N SER A 301 21.40 3.75 -42.98
CA SER A 301 22.47 3.69 -43.98
C SER A 301 22.31 2.57 -45.01
N ALA A 302 21.41 1.60 -44.75
CA ALA A 302 21.23 0.40 -45.56
C ALA A 302 19.88 0.36 -46.32
N GLN A 303 18.85 1.08 -45.89
CA GLN A 303 17.55 1.08 -46.59
C GLN A 303 16.73 2.37 -46.34
N GLU A 304 15.91 2.75 -47.33
CA GLU A 304 15.01 3.90 -47.35
C GLU A 304 14.26 4.14 -46.03
N ARG A 305 14.14 5.42 -45.65
CA ARG A 305 13.40 5.91 -44.47
C ARG A 305 11.99 5.30 -44.42
N SER A 306 11.80 4.32 -43.54
CA SER A 306 10.53 3.61 -43.42
C SER A 306 9.46 4.37 -42.61
N PRO A 307 8.18 4.34 -43.00
CA PRO A 307 7.03 4.91 -42.27
C PRO A 307 6.66 4.17 -40.97
N HIS A 308 7.46 3.19 -40.54
CA HIS A 308 7.21 2.39 -39.33
C HIS A 308 7.65 3.05 -38.02
N LEU A 309 8.15 4.29 -38.04
CA LEU A 309 8.68 4.96 -36.85
C LEU A 309 7.65 5.14 -35.73
N LEU A 310 6.44 5.61 -36.07
CA LEU A 310 5.37 5.82 -35.09
C LEU A 310 4.91 4.49 -34.47
N HIS A 311 4.78 3.45 -35.30
CA HIS A 311 4.48 2.11 -34.81
C HIS A 311 5.59 1.57 -33.89
N ASP A 312 6.85 1.80 -34.25
CA ASP A 312 8.00 1.40 -33.44
C ASP A 312 8.05 2.17 -32.11
N LEU A 313 7.77 3.48 -32.11
CA LEU A 313 7.72 4.31 -30.90
C LEU A 313 6.55 3.97 -29.98
N LEU A 314 5.37 3.65 -30.51
CA LEU A 314 4.18 3.35 -29.71
C LEU A 314 4.16 1.90 -29.21
N TRP A 315 4.66 0.95 -29.99
CA TRP A 315 4.47 -0.48 -29.71
C TRP A 315 5.74 -1.26 -29.37
N ASN A 316 6.92 -0.78 -29.72
CA ASN A 316 8.17 -1.52 -29.47
C ASN A 316 8.81 -1.09 -28.14
N ASP A 317 9.06 -2.06 -27.27
CA ASP A 317 9.67 -1.83 -25.95
C ASP A 317 11.16 -1.42 -26.04
N LYS A 318 11.81 -1.62 -27.19
CA LYS A 318 13.22 -1.25 -27.41
C LYS A 318 13.40 0.20 -27.90
N SER A 319 12.32 0.89 -28.27
CA SER A 319 12.39 2.28 -28.71
C SER A 319 12.16 3.24 -27.53
N PRO A 320 12.91 4.34 -27.44
CA PRO A 320 12.71 5.32 -26.38
C PRO A 320 11.37 6.03 -26.53
N THR A 321 10.63 6.15 -25.43
CA THR A 321 9.45 7.01 -25.33
C THR A 321 9.90 8.44 -25.07
N GLY A 322 9.59 9.36 -25.98
CA GLY A 322 9.75 10.81 -25.73
C GLY A 322 10.95 11.49 -26.39
N LEU A 323 11.38 11.07 -27.57
CA LEU A 323 12.23 11.91 -28.44
C LEU A 323 11.45 12.32 -29.68
N GLU A 324 10.43 13.16 -29.48
CA GLU A 324 9.95 14.08 -30.49
C GLU A 324 10.17 15.50 -29.96
N SER A 325 10.81 16.31 -30.83
CA SER A 325 11.35 17.68 -30.67
C SER A 325 12.55 17.87 -29.75
#